data_AF-A0A852X1M5-F1
#
_entry.id   AF-A0A852X1M5-F1
#
_cell.length_a   1.000
_cell.length_b   1.000
_cell.length_c   1.000
_cell.angle_alpha   90.00
_cell.angle_beta   90.00
_cell.angle_gamma   90.00
#
_symmetry.space_group_name_H-M   'P 1'
#
loop_
_entity.id
_entity.type
_entity.pdbx_description
1 polymer ?
#
loop_
_entity_poly.entity_id
_entity_poly.type
_entity_poly.pdbx_seq_one_letter_code
_entity_poly.pdbx_strand_id
1 'polypeptide(L)'
;MTTLVQHAPPSRWISVVFLDGDDAETVLELIDLAGPVEAIRHLEEWDFGDETTEAALENGYVYDDIPAGRLDRTAVDETGHYALTYSPHYGYVSLLRSYDASPDPTPAVALERPATEGERAIAEHPDLWFSPHHHSTSCPAHLVTR
;
A
#
# COMPACT_ATOMS: atom_id res chain seq x y z
N MET A 1 -32.54 -10.54 -24.84
CA MET A 1 -31.61 -11.19 -23.91
C MET A 1 -30.39 -10.28 -23.80
N THR A 2 -30.37 -9.41 -22.80
CA THR A 2 -29.23 -8.52 -22.55
C THR A 2 -28.48 -9.10 -21.35
N THR A 3 -27.36 -9.74 -21.61
CA THR A 3 -26.44 -10.17 -20.56
C THR A 3 -25.82 -8.91 -19.96
N LEU A 4 -26.27 -8.51 -18.77
CA LEU A 4 -25.51 -7.59 -17.93
C LEU A 4 -24.20 -8.30 -17.59
N VAL A 5 -23.12 -7.96 -18.30
CA VAL A 5 -21.78 -8.14 -17.74
C VAL A 5 -21.78 -7.25 -16.50
N GLN A 6 -21.96 -7.88 -15.34
CA GLN A 6 -21.63 -7.26 -14.07
C GLN A 6 -20.12 -7.05 -14.12
N HIS A 7 -19.70 -5.87 -14.54
CA HIS A 7 -18.33 -5.44 -14.35
C HIS A 7 -18.25 -5.21 -12.83
N ALA A 8 -17.82 -6.24 -12.09
CA ALA A 8 -17.40 -6.02 -10.72
C ALA A 8 -16.43 -4.83 -10.74
N PRO A 9 -16.55 -3.87 -9.80
CA PRO A 9 -15.58 -2.80 -9.72
C PRO A 9 -14.17 -3.42 -9.69
N PRO A 10 -13.17 -2.79 -10.33
CA PRO A 10 -11.79 -3.25 -10.19
C PRO A 10 -11.47 -3.32 -8.69
N SER A 11 -11.09 -4.51 -8.22
CA SER A 11 -10.72 -4.70 -6.83
C SER A 11 -9.52 -3.81 -6.53
N ARG A 12 -9.73 -2.79 -5.69
CA ARG A 12 -8.67 -1.90 -5.23
C ARG A 12 -7.87 -2.62 -4.14
N TRP A 13 -6.64 -2.20 -3.94
CA TRP A 13 -5.74 -2.73 -2.94
C TRP A 13 -5.36 -1.63 -1.96
N ILE A 14 -5.35 -1.95 -0.67
CA ILE A 14 -4.78 -1.07 0.36
C ILE A 14 -3.48 -1.67 0.89
N SER A 15 -2.52 -0.82 1.23
CA SER A 15 -1.34 -1.28 1.97
C SER A 15 -1.71 -1.56 3.41
N VAL A 16 -1.53 -2.80 3.86
CA VAL A 16 -1.69 -3.19 5.27
C VAL A 16 -0.43 -2.86 6.04
N VAL A 17 0.71 -3.33 5.53
CA VAL A 17 2.01 -3.07 6.10
C VAL A 17 3.07 -2.95 5.01
N PHE A 18 4.02 -2.05 5.24
CA PHE A 18 5.22 -1.90 4.45
C PHE A 18 6.43 -1.98 5.40
N LEU A 19 7.35 -2.88 5.10
CA LEU A 19 8.60 -3.08 5.85
C LEU A 19 9.77 -2.86 4.91
N ASP A 20 10.81 -2.22 5.44
CA ASP A 20 12.12 -2.09 4.80
C ASP A 20 13.25 -2.35 5.81
N GLY A 21 14.48 -2.52 5.32
CA GLY A 21 15.65 -2.70 6.17
C GLY A 21 15.58 -3.96 7.03
N ASP A 22 15.94 -3.85 8.31
CA ASP A 22 16.00 -4.99 9.25
C ASP A 22 14.64 -5.68 9.45
N ASP A 23 13.54 -4.92 9.46
CA ASP A 23 12.19 -5.49 9.60
C ASP A 23 11.80 -6.31 8.36
N ALA A 24 12.19 -5.84 7.17
CA ALA A 24 12.00 -6.61 5.94
C ALA A 24 12.93 -7.81 5.85
N GLU A 25 14.17 -7.71 6.32
CA GLU A 25 15.14 -8.81 6.30
C GLU A 25 14.58 -10.05 7.01
N THR A 26 13.98 -9.86 8.18
CA THR A 26 13.35 -10.95 8.94
C THR A 26 12.26 -11.66 8.13
N VAL A 27 11.43 -10.90 7.40
CA VAL A 27 10.35 -11.47 6.59
C VAL A 27 10.90 -12.08 5.30
N LEU A 28 11.94 -11.51 4.70
CA LEU A 28 12.61 -12.08 3.53
C LEU A 28 13.25 -13.44 3.86
N GLU A 29 13.86 -13.58 5.04
CA GLU A 29 14.35 -14.88 5.54
C GLU A 29 13.21 -15.89 5.72
N LEU A 30 12.06 -15.44 6.25
CA LEU A 30 10.85 -16.27 6.36
C LEU A 30 10.36 -16.73 4.97
N ILE A 31 10.38 -15.84 3.97
CA ILE A 31 10.01 -16.16 2.60
C ILE A 31 10.96 -17.20 2.00
N ASP A 32 12.27 -17.08 2.22
CA ASP A 32 13.25 -18.06 1.72
C ASP A 32 13.12 -19.42 2.42
N LEU A 33 12.71 -19.44 3.70
CA LEU A 33 12.58 -20.66 4.50
C LEU A 33 11.25 -21.41 4.26
N ALA A 34 10.13 -20.69 4.30
CA ALA A 34 8.79 -21.25 4.34
C ALA A 34 7.92 -20.88 3.13
N GLY A 35 8.40 -19.95 2.30
CA GLY A 35 7.70 -19.46 1.12
C GLY A 35 6.85 -18.22 1.38
N PRO A 36 6.38 -17.57 0.30
CA PRO A 36 5.67 -16.30 0.39
C PRO A 36 4.27 -16.41 1.00
N VAL A 37 3.62 -17.57 0.92
CA VAL A 37 2.29 -17.78 1.52
C VAL A 37 2.36 -17.78 3.05
N GLU A 38 3.40 -18.39 3.63
CA GLU A 38 3.60 -18.34 5.08
C GLU A 38 3.97 -16.92 5.55
N ALA A 39 4.71 -16.17 4.74
CA ALA A 39 4.97 -14.76 5.02
C ALA A 39 3.69 -13.91 5.00
N ILE A 40 2.77 -14.16 4.06
CA ILE A 40 1.44 -13.52 4.04
C ILE A 40 0.71 -13.81 5.35
N ARG A 41 0.58 -15.08 5.75
CA ARG A 41 -0.10 -15.48 6.99
C ARG A 41 0.50 -14.82 8.24
N HIS A 42 1.81 -14.63 8.27
CA HIS A 42 2.48 -13.94 9.37
C HIS A 42 2.16 -12.44 9.41
N LEU A 43 2.18 -11.77 8.25
CA LEU A 43 1.90 -10.34 8.16
C LEU A 43 0.41 -10.00 8.31
N GLU A 44 -0.48 -10.94 8.02
CA GLU A 44 -1.92 -10.80 8.30
C GLU A 44 -2.22 -10.57 9.78
N GLU A 45 -1.34 -11.04 10.69
CA GLU A 45 -1.49 -10.79 12.13
C GLU A 45 -1.40 -9.29 12.50
N TRP A 46 -0.87 -8.46 11.59
CA TRP A 46 -0.76 -7.02 11.75
C TRP A 46 -1.87 -6.24 11.04
N ASP A 47 -2.80 -6.94 10.39
CA ASP A 47 -3.99 -6.34 9.84
C ASP A 47 -5.06 -6.17 10.92
N PHE A 48 -5.26 -4.94 11.37
CA PHE A 48 -6.28 -4.61 12.37
C PHE A 48 -7.67 -4.38 11.77
N GLY A 49 -7.88 -4.66 10.48
CA GLY A 49 -9.21 -4.54 9.87
C GLY A 49 -9.55 -3.10 9.48
N ASP A 50 -10.57 -2.53 10.11
CA ASP A 50 -11.09 -1.19 9.77
C ASP A 50 -10.07 -0.10 10.08
N GLU A 51 -9.38 -0.17 11.23
CA GLU A 51 -8.35 0.80 11.60
C GLU A 51 -7.21 0.86 10.56
N THR A 52 -6.84 -0.30 10.00
CA THR A 52 -5.82 -0.38 8.94
C THR A 52 -6.35 0.19 7.63
N THR A 53 -7.63 -0.05 7.33
CA THR A 53 -8.29 0.54 6.15
C THR A 53 -8.32 2.06 6.24
N GLU A 54 -8.81 2.61 7.35
CA GLU A 54 -8.91 4.05 7.56
C GLU A 54 -7.54 4.70 7.48
N ALA A 55 -6.52 4.12 8.12
CA ALA A 55 -5.15 4.61 8.03
C ALA A 55 -4.62 4.59 6.60
N ALA A 56 -4.84 3.52 5.84
CA ALA A 56 -4.43 3.43 4.45
C ALA A 56 -5.14 4.45 3.55
N LEU A 57 -6.45 4.67 3.75
CA LEU A 57 -7.23 5.67 3.02
C LEU A 57 -6.78 7.09 3.34
N GLU A 58 -6.55 7.41 4.62
CA GLU A 58 -6.11 8.74 5.06
C GLU A 58 -4.73 9.10 4.51
N ASN A 59 -3.83 8.12 4.47
CA ASN A 59 -2.47 8.31 3.94
C ASN A 59 -2.39 8.15 2.42
N GLY A 60 -3.47 7.72 1.75
CA GLY A 60 -3.51 7.51 0.31
C GLY A 60 -2.77 6.25 -0.18
N TYR A 61 -2.58 5.25 0.68
CA TYR A 61 -1.99 3.96 0.33
C TYR A 61 -3.02 3.01 -0.32
N VAL A 62 -3.66 3.52 -1.37
CA VAL A 62 -4.68 2.82 -2.14
C VAL A 62 -4.22 2.69 -3.58
N TYR A 63 -4.37 1.50 -4.15
CA TYR A 63 -3.90 1.18 -5.49
C TYR A 63 -5.01 0.53 -6.31
N ASP A 64 -5.05 0.82 -7.60
CA ASP A 64 -5.97 0.18 -8.54
C ASP A 64 -5.52 -1.25 -8.91
N ASP A 65 -4.20 -1.49 -8.87
CA ASP A 65 -3.56 -2.78 -9.16
C ASP A 65 -2.48 -3.06 -8.10
N ILE A 66 -2.05 -4.32 -7.98
CA ILE A 66 -0.95 -4.70 -7.08
C ILE A 66 0.33 -3.95 -7.53
N PRO A 67 0.88 -3.05 -6.71
CA PRO A 67 2.07 -2.31 -7.08
C PRO A 67 3.26 -3.26 -7.09
N ALA A 68 3.87 -3.44 -8.27
CA ALA A 68 5.05 -4.27 -8.45
C ALA A 68 6.01 -3.64 -9.47
N GLY A 69 7.25 -3.40 -9.04
CA GLY A 69 8.36 -2.99 -9.88
C GLY A 69 8.97 -4.15 -10.67
N ARG A 70 9.86 -3.83 -11.61
CA ARG A 70 10.49 -4.82 -12.50
C ARG A 70 11.31 -5.91 -11.79
N LEU A 71 11.84 -5.59 -10.60
CA LEU A 71 12.68 -6.52 -9.83
C LEU A 71 11.90 -7.20 -8.70
N ASP A 72 10.62 -6.89 -8.59
CA ASP A 72 9.80 -7.34 -7.48
C ASP A 72 9.18 -8.68 -7.81
N ARG A 73 8.86 -9.40 -6.75
CA ARG A 73 8.11 -10.63 -6.81
C ARG A 73 6.77 -10.42 -6.13
N THR A 74 5.73 -10.94 -6.75
CA THR A 74 4.37 -10.89 -6.25
C THR A 74 3.89 -12.30 -5.90
N ALA A 75 3.22 -12.44 -4.77
CA ALA A 75 2.47 -13.64 -4.40
C ALA A 75 1.07 -13.24 -3.95
N VAL A 76 0.12 -14.15 -4.09
CA VAL A 76 -1.27 -13.95 -3.67
C VAL A 76 -1.66 -15.16 -2.83
N ASP A 77 -2.42 -14.93 -1.76
CA ASP A 77 -2.97 -16.00 -0.94
C ASP A 77 -3.97 -16.88 -1.72
N GLU A 78 -4.25 -18.09 -1.23
CA GLU A 78 -5.23 -19.02 -1.81
C GLU A 78 -6.63 -18.41 -1.94
N THR A 79 -7.01 -17.51 -1.03
CA THR A 79 -8.31 -16.83 -1.05
C THR A 79 -8.37 -15.64 -2.00
N GLY A 80 -7.21 -15.12 -2.42
CA GLY A 80 -7.13 -13.92 -3.26
C GLY A 80 -7.33 -12.60 -2.53
N HIS A 81 -7.48 -12.61 -1.19
CA HIS A 81 -7.71 -11.38 -0.41
C HIS A 81 -6.43 -10.62 -0.07
N TYR A 82 -5.30 -11.32 0.00
CA TYR A 82 -4.01 -10.72 0.31
C TYR A 82 -3.03 -10.93 -0.83
N ALA A 83 -2.24 -9.89 -1.10
CA ALA A 83 -1.13 -9.92 -2.02
C ALA A 83 0.14 -9.44 -1.34
N LEU A 84 1.24 -10.12 -1.60
CA LEU A 84 2.56 -9.77 -1.11
C LEU A 84 3.42 -9.30 -2.28
N THR A 85 3.97 -8.10 -2.17
CA THR A 85 5.03 -7.61 -3.05
C THR A 85 6.32 -7.54 -2.27
N TYR A 86 7.38 -8.16 -2.75
CA TYR A 86 8.68 -8.15 -2.07
C TYR A 86 9.84 -8.07 -3.06
N SER A 87 10.93 -7.48 -2.60
CA SER A 87 12.14 -7.32 -3.40
C SER A 87 13.37 -7.61 -2.56
N PRO A 88 13.98 -8.80 -2.66
CA PRO A 88 15.23 -9.10 -1.96
C PRO A 88 16.37 -8.17 -2.38
N HIS A 89 16.29 -7.58 -3.58
CA HIS A 89 17.31 -6.66 -4.07
C HIS A 89 17.25 -5.29 -3.37
N TYR A 90 16.04 -4.79 -3.11
CA TYR A 90 15.83 -3.50 -2.46
C TYR A 90 15.55 -3.62 -0.96
N GLY A 91 15.38 -4.84 -0.43
CA GLY A 91 15.20 -5.11 0.98
C GLY A 91 13.86 -4.59 1.52
N TYR A 92 12.76 -4.81 0.79
CA TYR A 92 11.41 -4.47 1.27
C TYR A 92 10.40 -5.59 1.06
N VAL A 93 9.35 -5.52 1.87
CA VAL A 93 8.17 -6.37 1.81
C VAL A 93 6.93 -5.51 2.05
N SER A 94 5.90 -5.69 1.22
CA SER A 94 4.62 -5.01 1.36
C SER A 94 3.48 -6.02 1.29
N LEU A 95 2.64 -6.03 2.31
CA LEU A 95 1.38 -6.77 2.32
C LEU A 95 0.25 -5.82 1.91
N LEU A 96 -0.54 -6.28 0.95
CA LEU A 96 -1.73 -5.60 0.48
C LEU A 96 -2.97 -6.44 0.73
N ARG A 97 -4.09 -5.76 1.01
CA ARG A 97 -5.41 -6.39 1.13
C ARG A 97 -6.34 -5.87 0.04
N SER A 98 -7.10 -6.77 -0.57
CA SER A 98 -8.19 -6.42 -1.48
C SER A 98 -9.25 -5.66 -0.71
N TYR A 99 -9.54 -4.44 -1.15
CA TYR A 99 -10.54 -3.56 -0.59
C TYR A 99 -11.59 -3.24 -1.65
N ASP A 100 -12.78 -3.80 -1.45
CA ASP A 100 -13.96 -3.35 -2.15
C ASP A 100 -14.47 -2.12 -1.40
N ALA A 101 -14.17 -0.93 -1.90
CA ALA A 101 -14.96 0.22 -1.50
C ALA A 101 -16.35 -0.01 -2.10
N SER A 102 -17.20 -0.68 -1.34
CA SER A 102 -18.64 -0.64 -1.56
C SER A 102 -18.96 0.82 -1.84
N PRO A 103 -19.61 1.14 -2.97
CA PRO A 103 -20.01 2.50 -3.21
C PRO A 103 -20.84 2.90 -2.01
N ASP A 104 -20.30 3.83 -1.21
CA ASP A 104 -21.02 4.44 -0.11
C ASP A 104 -22.44 4.75 -0.66
N PRO A 105 -23.52 4.30 0.00
CA PRO A 105 -24.85 4.55 -0.50
C PRO A 105 -25.05 6.06 -0.46
N THR A 106 -24.72 6.72 -1.57
CA THR A 106 -24.79 8.17 -1.76
C THR A 106 -26.05 8.63 -1.04
N PRO A 107 -25.95 9.39 0.07
CA PRO A 107 -27.14 9.91 0.68
C PRO A 107 -27.77 10.77 -0.42
N ALA A 108 -28.99 10.40 -0.83
CA ALA A 108 -29.71 11.10 -1.87
C ALA A 108 -29.71 12.60 -1.51
N VAL A 109 -28.87 13.37 -2.20
CA VAL A 109 -28.74 14.80 -1.99
C VAL A 109 -30.10 15.40 -2.32
N ALA A 110 -30.84 15.76 -1.27
CA ALA A 110 -31.94 16.69 -1.37
C ALA A 110 -31.36 18.03 -1.84
N LEU A 111 -31.64 18.35 -3.10
CA LEU A 111 -31.28 19.59 -3.77
C LEU A 111 -31.82 20.81 -2.99
N GLU A 112 -30.99 21.56 -2.27
CA GLU A 112 -31.29 22.96 -1.89
C GLU A 112 -29.98 23.79 -1.62
N ARG A 113 -29.27 24.24 -2.68
CA ARG A 113 -28.75 25.63 -2.99
C ARG A 113 -28.07 26.56 -1.91
N PRO A 114 -27.25 27.58 -2.31
CA PRO A 114 -25.85 27.59 -2.82
C PRO A 114 -24.90 28.60 -2.06
N ALA A 115 -23.67 28.80 -2.60
CA ALA A 115 -22.63 29.84 -2.33
C ALA A 115 -21.59 29.50 -1.22
N THR A 116 -20.27 29.69 -1.36
CA THR A 116 -19.50 30.69 -2.13
C THR A 116 -18.06 30.21 -2.38
N GLU A 117 -17.53 30.62 -3.54
CA GLU A 117 -16.14 30.68 -4.01
C GLU A 117 -15.07 30.93 -2.92
N GLY A 118 -13.96 30.20 -3.01
CA GLY A 118 -12.76 30.38 -2.18
C GLY A 118 -11.56 29.65 -2.76
N GLU A 119 -11.07 30.15 -3.89
CA GLU A 119 -9.97 29.64 -4.71
C GLU A 119 -8.59 29.66 -3.98
N ARG A 120 -7.75 28.66 -4.35
CA ARG A 120 -6.26 28.60 -4.34
C ARG A 120 -5.53 27.96 -3.15
N ALA A 121 -5.11 26.71 -3.37
CA ALA A 121 -3.71 26.30 -3.16
C ALA A 121 -3.37 25.08 -4.04
N ILE A 122 -2.63 25.35 -5.11
CA ILE A 122 -1.57 24.55 -5.73
C ILE A 122 -1.62 23.02 -5.47
N ALA A 123 -1.93 22.27 -6.53
CA ALA A 123 -1.77 20.81 -6.58
C ALA A 123 -0.30 20.43 -6.38
N GLU A 124 0.03 19.82 -5.24
CA GLU A 124 1.25 19.03 -5.12
C GLU A 124 0.98 17.66 -5.75
N HIS A 125 1.69 17.40 -6.84
CA HIS A 125 1.64 16.17 -7.63
C HIS A 125 1.94 14.93 -6.75
N PRO A 126 1.11 13.88 -6.77
CA PRO A 126 1.39 12.61 -6.08
C PRO A 126 2.48 11.74 -6.76
N ASP A 127 3.15 12.24 -7.81
CA ASP A 127 4.10 11.48 -8.63
C ASP A 127 5.55 11.39 -8.08
N LEU A 128 5.81 11.82 -6.83
CA LEU A 128 7.19 11.97 -6.35
C LEU A 128 7.65 10.99 -5.27
N TRP A 129 6.91 9.92 -4.98
CA TRP A 129 7.39 8.88 -4.06
C TRP A 129 8.29 7.84 -4.75
N PHE A 130 8.16 7.67 -6.07
CA PHE A 130 9.18 7.02 -6.91
C PHE A 130 10.30 8.01 -7.25
N SER A 131 11.10 8.36 -6.26
CA SER A 131 12.40 9.00 -6.49
C SER A 131 13.46 8.32 -5.60
N PRO A 132 14.61 7.93 -6.17
CA PRO A 132 15.66 7.32 -5.37
C PRO A 132 16.22 8.39 -4.45
N HIS A 133 15.86 8.33 -3.16
CA HIS A 133 16.51 9.18 -2.16
C HIS A 133 17.99 8.81 -2.13
N HIS A 134 18.81 9.72 -2.66
CA HIS A 134 20.25 9.71 -2.54
C HIS A 134 20.65 9.48 -1.08
N HIS A 135 21.57 8.53 -0.91
CA HIS A 135 22.36 8.27 0.29
C HIS A 135 22.70 9.56 1.05
N SER A 136 22.13 9.74 2.24
CA SER A 136 22.67 10.65 3.24
C SER A 136 23.39 9.82 4.29
N THR A 137 24.64 9.45 3.97
CA THR A 137 25.61 9.00 4.96
C THR A 137 25.96 10.18 5.87
N SER A 138 25.26 10.29 6.99
CA SER A 138 25.71 11.12 8.11
C SER A 138 26.32 10.24 9.20
N CYS A 139 27.56 9.82 8.99
CA CYS A 139 28.44 9.48 10.10
C CYS A 139 29.02 10.80 10.65
N PRO A 140 28.72 11.22 11.89
CA PRO A 140 29.56 12.22 12.52
C PRO A 140 30.90 11.56 12.90
N ALA A 141 31.92 11.84 12.09
CA ALA A 141 33.31 11.70 12.49
C ALA A 141 33.57 12.61 13.70
N HIS A 142 33.57 12.04 14.91
CA HIS A 142 34.16 12.73 16.06
C HIS A 142 35.67 12.48 16.03
N LEU A 143 36.38 13.33 15.28
CA LEU A 143 37.83 13.43 15.34
C LEU A 143 38.26 14.15 16.63
N VAL A 144 39.22 13.53 17.29
CA VAL A 144 39.99 13.91 18.48
C VAL A 144 40.54 15.35 18.44
N THR A 145 40.69 15.99 19.61
CA THR A 145 41.80 16.94 19.82
C THR A 145 42.36 16.80 21.24
N ARG A 146 43.60 16.31 21.24
CA ARG A 146 44.75 16.47 22.17
C ARG A 146 44.57 17.12 23.54
#